data_AF-A0A924XPF9-F1
#
_entry.id   AF-A0A924XPF9-F1
#
_cell.length_a   1.000
_cell.length_b   1.000
_cell.length_c   1.000
_cell.angle_alpha   90.00
_cell.angle_beta   90.00
_cell.angle_gamma   90.00
#
_symmetry.space_group_name_H-M   'P 1'
#
loop_
_entity.id
_entity.type
_entity.pdbx_description
1 polymer ?
#
loop_
_entity_poly.entity_id
_entity_poly.type
_entity_poly.pdbx_seq_one_letter_code
_entity_poly.pdbx_strand_id
1 'polypeptide(L)'
;MNFAEIIAQVKADLGDNWFSNIYKNQVRTLRTRRIAVEIAARVNQTDIQHTLLGVELKVGKQRISCPDLATARYLQVFVRIGVSEVAIPYDITKISKLADDLESSWQRALLLVLQNETDAENSRFRGQLSKIVRQEIQEIGAGELLPEFNKTTRQGLK
;
A
#
# COMPACT_ATOMS: atom_id res chain seq x y z
N MET A 1 -21.17 16.20 -10.86
CA MET A 1 -20.36 15.03 -11.28
C MET A 1 -20.57 13.94 -10.24
N ASN A 2 -21.00 12.75 -10.64
CA ASN A 2 -21.17 11.61 -9.73
C ASN A 2 -19.78 11.11 -9.28
N PHE A 3 -19.67 10.50 -8.09
CA PHE A 3 -18.42 9.94 -7.58
C PHE A 3 -17.74 8.98 -8.57
N ALA A 4 -18.51 8.19 -9.33
CA ALA A 4 -17.98 7.30 -10.35
C ALA A 4 -17.25 8.05 -11.48
N GLU A 5 -17.79 9.18 -11.92
CA GLU A 5 -17.18 10.04 -12.96
C GLU A 5 -15.90 10.69 -12.41
N ILE A 6 -15.95 11.18 -11.16
CA ILE A 6 -14.77 11.75 -10.49
C ILE A 6 -13.65 10.71 -10.41
N ILE A 7 -13.95 9.48 -10.00
CA ILE A 7 -12.95 8.41 -9.92
C ILE A 7 -12.40 8.03 -11.30
N ALA A 8 -13.24 7.98 -12.34
CA ALA A 8 -12.78 7.71 -13.69
C ALA A 8 -11.79 8.79 -14.16
N GLN A 9 -12.10 10.07 -13.90
CA GLN A 9 -11.20 11.18 -14.22
C GLN A 9 -9.89 11.10 -13.41
N VAL A 10 -9.98 10.89 -12.09
CA VAL A 10 -8.81 10.75 -11.21
C VAL A 10 -7.88 9.63 -11.68
N LYS A 11 -8.44 8.48 -12.10
CA LYS A 11 -7.66 7.38 -12.65
C LYS A 11 -7.00 7.74 -13.98
N ALA A 12 -7.71 8.46 -14.85
CA ALA A 12 -7.15 8.95 -16.11
C ALA A 12 -6.00 9.94 -15.88
N ASP A 13 -6.17 10.87 -14.95
CA ASP A 13 -5.17 11.90 -14.62
C ASP A 13 -3.92 11.30 -13.96
N LEU A 14 -4.09 10.31 -13.08
CA LEU A 14 -2.98 9.65 -12.42
C LEU A 14 -2.28 8.60 -13.30
N GLY A 15 -3.01 7.93 -14.20
CA GLY A 15 -2.46 6.96 -15.15
C GLY A 15 -1.61 5.88 -14.48
N ASP A 16 -0.34 5.76 -14.87
CA ASP A 16 0.61 4.82 -14.26
C ASP A 16 0.94 5.12 -12.79
N ASN A 17 0.74 6.37 -12.36
CA ASN A 17 0.88 6.78 -10.97
C ASN A 17 -0.39 6.49 -10.14
N TRP A 18 -1.42 5.85 -10.71
CA TRP A 18 -2.54 5.35 -9.92
C TRP A 18 -2.04 4.30 -8.91
N PHE A 19 -2.57 4.34 -7.69
CA PHE A 19 -2.08 3.55 -6.56
C PHE A 19 -1.92 2.05 -6.89
N SER A 20 -2.95 1.46 -7.47
CA SER A 20 -2.98 0.05 -7.82
C SER A 20 -2.04 -0.28 -8.99
N ASN A 21 -1.79 0.67 -9.90
CA ASN A 21 -0.83 0.51 -10.99
C ASN A 21 0.60 0.53 -10.47
N ILE A 22 0.95 1.40 -9.53
CA ILE A 22 2.25 1.39 -8.86
C ILE A 22 2.46 0.04 -8.17
N TYR A 23 1.47 -0.44 -7.41
CA TYR A 23 1.56 -1.74 -6.75
C TYR A 23 1.74 -2.88 -7.77
N LYS A 24 0.91 -2.96 -8.79
CA LYS A 24 0.98 -4.00 -9.82
C LYS A 24 2.28 -3.97 -10.62
N ASN A 25 2.69 -2.80 -11.10
CA ASN A 25 3.74 -2.69 -12.11
C ASN A 25 5.13 -2.49 -11.49
N GLN A 26 5.22 -1.95 -10.27
CA GLN A 26 6.50 -1.66 -9.62
C GLN A 26 6.77 -2.54 -8.41
N VAL A 27 5.76 -2.87 -7.60
CA VAL A 27 5.97 -3.74 -6.42
C VAL A 27 5.92 -5.21 -6.82
N ARG A 28 4.84 -5.64 -7.48
CA ARG A 28 4.59 -7.06 -7.78
C ARG A 28 5.53 -7.65 -8.83
N THR A 29 6.26 -6.81 -9.55
CA THR A 29 7.32 -7.22 -10.49
C THR A 29 8.65 -7.52 -9.80
N LEU A 30 8.80 -7.15 -8.51
CA LEU A 30 9.97 -7.45 -7.70
C LEU A 30 9.82 -8.78 -6.97
N ARG A 31 10.93 -9.29 -6.42
CA ARG A 31 10.86 -10.35 -5.41
C ARG A 31 10.28 -9.77 -4.11
N THR A 32 9.15 -10.31 -3.68
CA THR A 32 8.43 -9.85 -2.50
C THR A 32 8.18 -10.97 -1.50
N ARG A 33 8.00 -10.61 -0.23
CA ARG A 33 7.34 -11.44 0.79
C ARG A 33 5.93 -10.94 1.05
N ARG A 34 5.02 -11.84 1.41
CA ARG A 34 3.69 -11.47 1.90
C ARG A 34 3.75 -11.15 3.39
N ILE A 35 3.12 -10.04 3.78
CA ILE A 35 2.77 -9.76 5.18
C ILE A 35 1.24 -9.75 5.28
N ALA A 36 0.72 -10.47 6.28
CA ALA A 36 -0.67 -10.45 6.66
C ALA A 36 -0.82 -9.72 8.00
N VAL A 37 -1.83 -8.86 8.10
CA VAL A 37 -2.16 -8.06 9.28
C VAL A 37 -3.65 -8.23 9.54
N GLU A 38 -4.01 -8.61 10.76
CA GLU A 38 -5.40 -8.85 11.14
C GLU A 38 -6.10 -7.51 11.47
N ILE A 39 -6.51 -6.79 10.43
CA ILE A 39 -7.18 -5.49 10.53
C ILE A 39 -8.55 -5.50 9.89
N ALA A 40 -9.42 -4.59 10.33
CA ALA A 40 -10.71 -4.40 9.70
C ALA A 40 -10.54 -3.82 8.28
N ALA A 41 -11.33 -4.33 7.34
CA ALA A 41 -11.44 -3.82 5.97
C ALA A 41 -12.22 -2.49 5.94
N ARG A 42 -11.67 -1.46 6.59
CA ARG A 42 -12.14 -0.08 6.60
C ARG A 42 -10.94 0.86 6.71
N VAL A 43 -11.18 2.16 6.67
CA VAL A 43 -10.13 3.13 6.99
C VAL A 43 -9.72 2.93 8.45
N ASN A 44 -8.43 2.74 8.69
CA ASN A 44 -7.87 2.53 10.01
C ASN A 44 -6.98 3.73 10.39
N GLN A 45 -7.01 4.12 11.66
CA GLN A 45 -6.02 5.03 12.21
C GLN A 45 -4.70 4.29 12.39
N THR A 46 -3.62 4.94 11.95
CA THR A 46 -2.28 4.39 11.95
C THR A 46 -1.29 5.41 12.50
N ASP A 47 -0.28 4.94 13.22
CA ASP A 47 0.76 5.77 13.79
C ASP A 47 2.12 5.07 13.67
N ILE A 48 3.17 5.80 13.32
CA ILE A 48 4.53 5.27 13.28
C ILE A 48 5.25 5.72 14.54
N GLN A 49 5.73 4.77 15.32
CA GLN A 49 6.34 5.00 16.61
C GLN A 49 7.83 4.69 16.54
N HIS A 50 8.65 5.69 16.84
CA HIS A 50 10.07 5.49 17.09
C HIS A 50 10.25 5.03 18.54
N THR A 51 10.75 3.81 18.72
CA THR A 51 11.00 3.22 20.03
C THR A 51 12.50 3.02 20.23
N LEU A 52 12.90 2.65 21.46
CA LEU A 52 14.30 2.30 21.74
C LEU A 52 14.78 1.06 20.97
N LEU A 53 13.86 0.19 20.54
CA LEU A 53 14.16 -1.07 19.86
C LEU A 53 14.00 -0.99 18.33
N GLY A 54 13.64 0.16 17.79
CA GLY A 54 13.45 0.37 16.36
C GLY A 54 12.16 1.11 16.04
N VAL A 55 11.54 0.76 14.91
CA VAL A 55 10.32 1.43 14.41
C VAL A 55 9.14 0.47 14.49
N GLU A 56 8.02 0.93 15.04
CA GLU A 56 6.77 0.18 15.07
C GLU A 56 5.67 0.92 14.30
N LEU A 57 4.89 0.18 13.51
CA LEU A 57 3.65 0.68 12.92
C LEU A 57 2.47 0.21 13.76
N LYS A 58 1.79 1.15 14.43
CA LYS A 58 0.57 0.91 15.18
C LYS A 58 -0.64 1.04 14.26
N VAL A 59 -1.55 0.06 14.32
CA VAL A 59 -2.85 0.07 13.63
C VAL A 59 -3.93 -0.43 14.57
N GLY A 60 -4.79 0.48 15.04
CA GLY A 60 -5.72 0.19 16.13
C GLY A 60 -5.01 -0.33 17.38
N LYS A 61 -5.29 -1.59 17.75
CA LYS A 61 -4.68 -2.29 18.90
C LYS A 61 -3.40 -3.07 18.55
N GLN A 62 -3.10 -3.24 17.26
CA GLN A 62 -1.95 -4.01 16.81
C GLN A 62 -0.73 -3.12 16.61
N ARG A 63 0.45 -3.74 16.75
CA ARG A 63 1.74 -3.13 16.47
C ARG A 63 2.54 -4.07 15.59
N ILE A 64 3.09 -3.54 14.51
CA ILE A 64 3.89 -4.26 13.54
C ILE A 64 5.31 -3.74 13.68
N SER A 65 6.24 -4.58 14.15
CA SER A 65 7.66 -4.23 14.16
C SER A 65 8.16 -4.12 12.73
N CYS A 66 8.84 -3.00 12.42
CA CYS A 66 9.39 -2.71 11.11
C CYS A 66 10.92 -2.57 11.23
N PRO A 67 11.69 -3.06 10.24
CA PRO A 67 13.14 -2.97 10.27
C PRO A 67 13.64 -1.52 10.18
N ASP A 68 12.89 -0.65 9.51
CA ASP A 68 13.22 0.77 9.33
C ASP A 68 11.96 1.62 9.09
N LEU A 69 12.15 2.94 9.04
CA LEU A 69 11.10 3.91 8.79
C LEU A 69 10.49 3.75 7.39
N ALA A 70 11.30 3.42 6.37
CA ALA A 70 10.83 3.26 5.00
C ALA A 70 9.80 2.14 4.90
N THR A 71 10.06 1.01 5.56
CA THR A 71 9.17 -0.15 5.63
C THR A 71 7.89 0.18 6.40
N ALA A 72 8.00 0.93 7.51
CA ALA A 72 6.84 1.38 8.27
C ALA A 72 5.94 2.29 7.43
N ARG A 73 6.53 3.27 6.73
CA ARG A 73 5.83 4.17 5.79
C ARG A 73 5.14 3.39 4.67
N TYR A 74 5.89 2.51 4.01
CA TYR A 74 5.36 1.64 2.96
C TYR A 74 4.12 0.86 3.43
N LEU A 75 4.22 0.16 4.56
CA LEU A 75 3.11 -0.61 5.13
C LEU A 75 1.93 0.28 5.55
N GLN A 76 2.22 1.45 6.12
CA GLN A 76 1.21 2.37 6.62
C GLN A 76 0.20 2.75 5.54
N VAL A 77 0.63 2.92 4.29
CA VAL A 77 -0.27 3.33 3.21
C VAL A 77 -1.35 2.27 2.95
N PHE A 78 -1.00 0.99 3.00
CA PHE A 78 -1.93 -0.12 2.78
C PHE A 78 -2.84 -0.37 3.98
N VAL A 79 -2.28 -0.46 5.20
CA VAL A 79 -3.09 -0.81 6.37
C VAL A 79 -4.06 0.31 6.76
N ARG A 80 -3.71 1.58 6.49
CA ARG A 80 -4.58 2.74 6.70
C ARG A 80 -5.84 2.68 5.84
N ILE A 81 -5.75 2.14 4.63
CA ILE A 81 -6.93 1.91 3.78
C ILE A 81 -7.57 0.54 4.01
N GLY A 82 -7.08 -0.26 4.96
CA GLY A 82 -7.68 -1.54 5.35
C GLY A 82 -7.29 -2.72 4.47
N VAL A 83 -6.15 -2.64 3.77
CA VAL A 83 -5.56 -3.81 3.09
C VAL A 83 -4.83 -4.64 4.14
N SER A 84 -5.33 -5.86 4.38
CA SER A 84 -4.79 -6.81 5.36
C SER A 84 -3.60 -7.61 4.84
N GLU A 85 -3.39 -7.69 3.53
CA GLU A 85 -2.34 -8.50 2.93
C GLU A 85 -1.56 -7.71 1.89
N VAL A 86 -0.25 -7.61 2.07
CA VAL A 86 0.61 -6.72 1.30
C VAL A 86 1.89 -7.43 0.90
N ALA A 87 2.29 -7.27 -0.36
CA ALA A 87 3.61 -7.66 -0.84
C ALA A 87 4.65 -6.62 -0.43
N ILE A 88 5.75 -7.05 0.18
CA ILE A 88 6.88 -6.18 0.54
C ILE A 88 8.13 -6.64 -0.22
N PRO A 89 8.80 -5.75 -0.98
CA PRO A 89 10.05 -6.09 -1.65
C PRO A 89 11.13 -6.56 -0.67
N TYR A 90 11.94 -7.55 -1.08
CA TYR A 90 13.14 -7.94 -0.33
C TYR A 90 14.27 -6.92 -0.44
N ASP A 91 14.35 -6.22 -1.58
CA ASP A 91 15.35 -5.17 -1.79
C ASP A 91 14.94 -3.90 -1.03
N ILE A 92 15.54 -3.73 0.16
CA ILE A 92 15.29 -2.61 1.06
C ILE A 92 15.59 -1.24 0.41
N THR A 93 16.48 -1.20 -0.58
CA THR A 93 16.86 0.06 -1.25
C THR A 93 15.72 0.63 -2.09
N LYS A 94 14.76 -0.21 -2.49
CA LYS A 94 13.59 0.18 -3.28
C LYS A 94 12.42 0.66 -2.42
N ILE A 95 12.37 0.23 -1.15
CA ILE A 95 11.21 0.47 -0.28
C ILE A 95 10.95 1.96 -0.08
N SER A 96 11.99 2.78 0.14
CA SER A 96 11.80 4.22 0.37
C SER A 96 11.15 4.90 -0.82
N LYS A 97 11.62 4.62 -2.04
CA LYS A 97 11.07 5.22 -3.26
C LYS A 97 9.64 4.75 -3.50
N LEU A 98 9.36 3.46 -3.31
CA LEU A 98 8.01 2.92 -3.43
C LEU A 98 7.05 3.52 -2.40
N ALA A 99 7.50 3.74 -1.16
CA ALA A 99 6.72 4.43 -0.15
C ALA A 99 6.38 5.86 -0.59
N ASP A 100 7.36 6.63 -1.07
CA ASP A 100 7.14 8.00 -1.56
C ASP A 100 6.14 8.04 -2.73
N ASP A 101 6.24 7.10 -3.68
CA ASP A 101 5.37 7.02 -4.84
C ASP A 101 3.92 6.65 -4.46
N LEU A 102 3.75 5.67 -3.58
CA LEU A 102 2.44 5.24 -3.08
C LEU A 102 1.78 6.33 -2.22
N GLU A 103 2.54 6.99 -1.34
CA GLU A 103 2.06 8.12 -0.54
C GLU A 103 1.64 9.29 -1.43
N SER A 104 2.49 9.66 -2.40
CA SER A 104 2.21 10.75 -3.34
C SER A 104 0.98 10.45 -4.19
N SER A 105 0.86 9.22 -4.70
CA SER A 105 -0.30 8.75 -5.44
C SER A 105 -1.59 8.88 -4.61
N TRP A 106 -1.55 8.39 -3.36
CA TRP A 106 -2.69 8.46 -2.45
C TRP A 106 -3.10 9.89 -2.12
N GLN A 107 -2.13 10.76 -1.80
CA GLN A 107 -2.41 12.17 -1.50
C GLN A 107 -2.99 12.91 -2.70
N ARG A 108 -2.45 12.69 -3.90
CA ARG A 108 -3.00 13.29 -5.13
C ARG A 108 -4.42 12.81 -5.41
N ALA A 109 -4.69 11.51 -5.26
CA ALA A 109 -6.04 10.97 -5.41
C ALA A 109 -7.01 11.62 -4.41
N LEU A 110 -6.60 11.80 -3.14
CA LEU A 110 -7.41 12.49 -2.15
C LEU A 110 -7.66 13.96 -2.53
N LEU A 111 -6.66 14.72 -2.98
CA LEU A 111 -6.84 16.13 -3.37
C LEU A 111 -7.79 16.29 -4.55
N LEU A 112 -7.79 15.34 -5.49
CA LEU A 112 -8.70 15.37 -6.64
C LEU A 112 -10.12 14.95 -6.27
N VAL A 113 -10.29 14.08 -5.28
CA VAL A 113 -11.61 13.57 -4.86
C VAL A 113 -12.27 14.45 -3.79
N LEU A 114 -11.51 15.04 -2.88
CA LEU A 114 -11.99 15.76 -1.71
C LEU A 114 -12.14 17.25 -1.96
N GLN A 115 -12.91 17.61 -2.99
CA GLN A 115 -13.14 19.00 -3.41
C GLN A 115 -14.51 19.54 -2.96
N ASN A 116 -15.25 18.80 -2.13
CA ASN A 116 -16.58 19.22 -1.69
C ASN A 116 -16.47 20.16 -0.49
N GLU A 117 -17.48 21.03 -0.34
CA GLU A 117 -17.54 22.02 0.74
C GLU A 117 -17.77 21.38 2.11
N THR A 118 -18.38 20.19 2.16
CA THR A 118 -18.74 19.55 3.43
C THR A 118 -17.78 18.42 3.84
N ASP A 119 -17.41 18.42 5.12
CA ASP A 119 -16.58 17.37 5.71
C ASP A 119 -17.26 15.98 5.67
N ALA A 120 -18.60 15.96 5.71
CA ALA A 120 -19.38 14.73 5.65
C ALA A 120 -19.26 14.05 4.27
N GLU A 121 -19.37 14.82 3.18
CA GLU A 121 -19.19 14.32 1.82
C GLU A 121 -17.75 13.89 1.57
N ASN A 122 -16.78 14.70 2.01
CA ASN A 122 -15.37 14.35 1.91
C ASN A 122 -15.04 13.05 2.68
N SER A 123 -15.61 12.86 3.86
CA SER A 123 -15.46 11.62 4.63
C SER A 123 -16.06 10.42 3.90
N ARG A 124 -17.27 10.57 3.32
CA ARG A 124 -17.92 9.54 2.51
C ARG A 124 -17.07 9.18 1.29
N PHE A 125 -16.60 10.17 0.54
CA PHE A 125 -15.80 9.97 -0.67
C PHE A 125 -14.44 9.34 -0.35
N ARG A 126 -13.78 9.75 0.74
CA ARG A 126 -12.56 9.09 1.25
C ARG A 126 -12.81 7.61 1.54
N GLY A 127 -13.94 7.28 2.17
CA GLY A 127 -14.33 5.90 2.44
C GLY A 127 -14.55 5.09 1.16
N GLN A 128 -15.23 5.66 0.17
CA GLN A 128 -15.48 5.02 -1.13
C GLN A 128 -14.19 4.84 -1.93
N LEU A 129 -13.32 5.86 -1.98
CA LEU A 129 -12.01 5.79 -2.63
C LEU A 129 -11.14 4.69 -1.98
N SER A 130 -11.07 4.67 -0.65
CA SER A 130 -10.33 3.65 0.10
C SER A 130 -10.85 2.25 -0.20
N LYS A 131 -12.17 2.09 -0.35
CA LYS A 131 -12.78 0.81 -0.72
C LYS A 131 -12.37 0.36 -2.12
N ILE A 132 -12.42 1.26 -3.11
CA ILE A 132 -12.02 0.96 -4.50
C ILE A 132 -10.56 0.52 -4.56
N VAL A 133 -9.66 1.33 -4.00
CA VAL A 133 -8.22 1.01 -4.00
C VAL A 133 -7.95 -0.30 -3.27
N ARG A 134 -8.60 -0.54 -2.11
CA ARG A 134 -8.45 -1.80 -1.39
C ARG A 134 -8.88 -3.00 -2.23
N GLN A 135 -10.03 -2.92 -2.91
CA GLN A 135 -10.52 -4.01 -3.76
C GLN A 135 -9.55 -4.31 -4.90
N GLU A 136 -9.03 -3.29 -5.58
CA GLU A 136 -8.05 -3.46 -6.64
C GLU A 136 -6.74 -4.10 -6.14
N ILE A 137 -6.25 -3.68 -4.97
CA ILE A 137 -5.05 -4.28 -4.36
C ILE A 137 -5.29 -5.74 -3.96
N GLN A 138 -6.48 -6.05 -3.44
CA GLN A 138 -6.89 -7.42 -3.12
C GLN A 138 -6.99 -8.31 -4.37
N GLU A 139 -7.51 -7.77 -5.48
CA GLU A 139 -7.57 -8.44 -6.78
C GLU A 139 -6.18 -8.71 -7.37
N ILE A 140 -5.24 -7.76 -7.22
CA ILE A 140 -3.83 -7.95 -7.62
C ILE A 140 -3.16 -9.02 -6.74
N GLY A 141 -3.51 -9.06 -5.46
CA GLY A 141 -2.99 -10.01 -4.48
C GLY A 141 -1.58 -9.70 -3.98
N ALA A 142 -1.25 -10.23 -2.80
CA ALA A 142 0.08 -10.09 -2.19
C ALA A 142 1.12 -11.09 -2.73
N GLY A 143 0.70 -11.98 -3.65
CA GLY A 143 1.52 -13.08 -4.16
C GLY A 143 1.61 -14.28 -3.24
N GLU A 144 2.45 -15.23 -3.64
CA GLU A 144 2.74 -16.42 -2.86
C GLU A 144 3.49 -16.10 -1.57
N LEU A 145 3.33 -16.96 -0.55
CA LEU A 145 3.92 -16.80 0.78
C LEU A 145 5.45 -16.86 0.79
N LEU A 146 6.06 -17.54 -0.18
CA LEU A 146 7.51 -17.74 -0.31
C LEU A 146 7.94 -17.44 -1.75
N PRO A 147 9.12 -16.83 -1.98
CA PRO A 147 9.66 -16.70 -3.32
C PRO A 147 10.00 -18.10 -3.86
N GLU A 148 9.60 -18.40 -5.10
CA GLU A 148 10.06 -19.60 -5.80
C GLU A 148 11.60 -19.57 -5.86
N PHE A 149 12.25 -20.44 -5.08
CA PHE A 149 13.68 -20.66 -5.16
C PHE A 149 13.97 -21.51 -6.39
N ASN A 150 13.98 -20.90 -7.58
CA ASN A 150 14.56 -21.51 -8.78
C ASN A 150 16.09 -21.56 -8.62
N LYS A 151 16.59 -22.43 -7.74
CA LYS A 151 18.01 -22.76 -7.61
C LYS A 151 18.36 -23.74 -8.71
N THR A 152 18.74 -23.24 -9.89
CA THR A 152 19.62 -24.03 -10.76
C THR A 152 21.04 -23.88 -10.21
N THR A 153 21.34 -24.57 -9.12
CA THR A 153 22.73 -24.67 -8.64
C THR A 153 23.49 -25.52 -9.64
N ARG A 154 24.17 -24.89 -10.61
CA ARG A 154 25.29 -25.52 -11.30
C ARG A 154 26.41 -25.67 -10.27
N GLN A 155 26.38 -26.76 -9.52
CA GLN A 155 27.58 -27.24 -8.83
C GLN A 155 28.63 -27.50 -9.91
N GLY A 156 29.64 -26.63 -9.96
CA GLY A 156 30.83 -26.86 -10.75
C GLY A 156 31.56 -28.07 -10.16
N LEU A 157 31.41 -29.21 -10.82
CA LEU A 157 32.38 -30.29 -10.72
C LEU A 157 33.67 -29.79 -11.36
N LYS A 158 34.67 -29.52 -10.52
CA LYS A 158 36.09 -29.61 -10.86
C LYS A 158 36.80 -30.29 -9.70
#